data_AF-A0A7K2XE52-F1
#
_entry.id   AF-A0A7K2XE52-F1
#
_cell.length_a   1.000
_cell.length_b   1.000
_cell.length_c   1.000
_cell.angle_alpha   90.00
_cell.angle_beta   90.00
_cell.angle_gamma   90.00
#
_symmetry.space_group_name_H-M   'P 1'
#
loop_
_entity.id
_entity.type
_entity.pdbx_description
1 polymer ?
#
loop_
_entity_poly.entity_id
_entity_poly.type
_entity_poly.pdbx_seq_one_letter_code
_entity_poly.pdbx_strand_id
1 'polypeptide(L)' 'MVPESTNGAGGTSGGGLAVPMAWLCAEYLADEVLRAAALVAPGSLEHRAGLRALALTVHLAEDPDRP' A
#
# COMPACT_ATOMS: atom_id res chain seq x y z
N MET A 1 0.47 -0.51 -30.90
CA MET A 1 -0.48 -0.54 -29.78
C MET A 1 0.30 -0.22 -28.52
N VAL A 2 0.20 1.01 -28.02
CA VAL A 2 0.82 1.43 -26.76
C VAL A 2 -0.15 1.04 -25.63
N PRO A 3 0.30 0.39 -24.55
CA PRO A 3 -0.58 0.12 -23.42
C PRO A 3 -0.89 1.44 -22.72
N GLU A 4 -2.18 1.75 -22.61
CA GLU A 4 -2.69 2.92 -21.93
C GLU A 4 -2.30 2.85 -20.44
N SER A 5 -1.47 3.80 -19.99
CA SER A 5 -1.12 3.96 -18.58
C SER A 5 -2.28 4.62 -17.85
N THR A 6 -3.02 3.84 -17.07
CA THR A 6 -4.03 4.34 -16.13
C THR A 6 -3.35 4.93 -14.88
N ASN A 7 -2.58 6.00 -15.06
CA ASN A 7 -2.03 6.81 -13.97
C ASN A 7 -2.54 8.24 -14.14
N GLY A 8 -3.74 8.51 -13.61
CA GLY A 8 -4.33 9.84 -13.65
C GLY A 8 -5.50 9.92 -12.68
N ALA A 9 -5.30 10.69 -11.62
CA ALA A 9 -6.29 11.00 -10.59
C ALA A 9 -7.55 11.68 -11.17
N GLY A 10 -8.71 11.41 -10.56
CA GLY A 10 -9.93 12.20 -10.70
C GLY A 10 -11.00 11.56 -11.58
N GLY A 11 -12.03 10.98 -10.95
CA GLY A 11 -13.23 10.56 -11.66
C GLY A 11 -14.04 9.54 -10.88
N THR A 12 -14.90 10.02 -10.00
CA THR A 12 -15.98 9.24 -9.39
C THR A 12 -16.96 8.75 -10.46
N SER A 13 -16.71 7.62 -11.11
CA SER A 13 -17.77 6.82 -11.75
C SER A 13 -17.27 5.44 -12.15
N GLY A 14 -17.81 4.40 -11.53
CA GLY A 14 -17.71 3.04 -12.08
C GLY A 14 -17.25 1.96 -11.10
N GLY A 15 -18.00 1.75 -10.02
CA GLY A 15 -18.42 0.43 -9.50
C GLY A 15 -17.44 -0.73 -9.29
N GLY A 16 -16.14 -0.56 -9.50
CA GLY A 16 -15.09 -1.49 -9.12
C GLY A 16 -14.08 -0.70 -8.32
N LEU A 17 -13.87 -1.06 -7.07
CA LEU A 17 -12.82 -0.47 -6.25
C LEU A 17 -11.50 -0.80 -6.93
N ALA A 18 -11.00 0.10 -7.79
CA ALA A 18 -9.62 0.05 -8.23
C ALA A 18 -8.80 0.08 -6.94
N VAL A 19 -8.29 -1.08 -6.51
CA VAL A 19 -7.35 -1.12 -5.39
C VAL A 19 -6.22 -0.23 -5.84
N PRO A 20 -6.01 0.95 -5.22
CA PRO A 20 -5.04 1.89 -5.74
C PRO A 20 -3.69 1.16 -5.75
N MET A 21 -2.93 1.21 -6.84
CA MET A 21 -1.60 0.61 -6.88
C MET A 21 -0.74 1.05 -5.68
N ALA A 22 -0.97 2.28 -5.20
CA ALA A 22 -0.39 2.82 -3.96
C ALA A 22 -0.63 1.92 -2.73
N TRP A 23 -1.81 1.30 -2.57
CA TRP A 23 -2.09 0.38 -1.47
C TRP A 23 -1.24 -0.89 -1.57
N LEU A 24 -1.16 -1.50 -2.76
CA LEU A 24 -0.35 -2.71 -2.97
C LEU A 24 1.15 -2.43 -2.75
N CYS A 25 1.63 -1.27 -3.18
CA CYS A 25 3.00 -0.83 -2.91
C CYS A 25 3.25 -0.64 -1.40
N ALA A 26 2.30 -0.02 -0.69
CA ALA A 26 2.40 0.17 0.74
C ALA A 26 2.39 -1.16 1.53
N GLU A 27 1.56 -2.13 1.12
CA GLU A 27 1.56 -3.48 1.71
C GLU A 27 2.90 -4.20 1.49
N TYR A 28 3.47 -4.10 0.28
CA TYR A 28 4.77 -4.70 -0.03
C TYR A 28 5.89 -4.08 0.81
N LEU A 29 5.96 -2.74 0.88
CA LEU A 29 6.95 -2.04 1.70
C LEU A 29 6.81 -2.39 3.19
N ALA A 30 5.58 -2.49 3.69
CA ALA A 30 5.34 -2.86 5.07
C ALA A 30 5.81 -4.29 5.39
N ASP A 31 5.58 -5.25 4.50
CA ASP A 31 6.04 -6.63 4.65
C ASP A 31 7.58 -6.71 4.63
N GLU A 32 8.23 -6.00 3.70
CA GLU A 32 9.69 -5.93 3.63
C GLU A 32 10.30 -5.34 4.90
N VAL A 33 9.74 -4.24 5.42
CA VAL A 33 10.22 -3.63 6.68
C VAL A 33 10.08 -4.59 7.87
N LEU A 34 8.93 -5.26 8.01
CA LEU A 34 8.70 -6.19 9.11
C LEU A 34 9.63 -7.40 9.06
N ARG A 35 9.91 -7.92 7.87
CA ARG A 35 10.82 -9.05 7.67
C ARG A 35 12.28 -8.64 7.88
N ALA A 36 12.70 -7.54 7.26
CA ALA A 36 14.09 -7.07 7.29
C ALA A 36 14.53 -6.69 8.70
N ALA A 37 13.66 -6.04 9.48
CA ALA A 37 13.98 -5.64 10.84
C ALA A 37 13.70 -6.74 11.89
N ALA A 38 13.24 -7.93 11.46
CA ALA A 38 12.87 -9.05 12.32
C ALA A 38 11.98 -8.64 13.50
N LEU A 39 11.10 -7.65 13.29
CA LEU A 39 10.34 -6.99 14.35
C LEU A 39 9.33 -7.95 15.01
N VAL A 40 8.82 -8.90 14.22
CA VAL A 40 7.81 -9.86 14.66
C VAL A 40 7.99 -11.18 13.92
N ALA A 41 7.78 -12.30 14.63
CA ALA A 41 7.78 -13.62 14.03
C ALA A 41 6.75 -13.71 12.87
N PRO A 42 7.16 -14.15 11.67
CA PRO A 42 6.27 -14.30 10.52
C PRO A 42 5.08 -15.21 10.83
N GLY A 43 3.90 -14.86 10.32
CA GLY A 43 2.68 -15.67 10.49
C GLY A 43 1.98 -15.52 11.85
N SER A 44 2.58 -14.78 12.80
CA SER A 44 1.92 -14.41 14.07
C SER A 44 0.78 -13.40 13.88
N LEU A 45 -0.05 -13.25 14.92
CA LEU A 45 -1.12 -12.25 14.93
C LEU A 45 -0.56 -10.83 14.93
N GLU A 46 0.50 -10.63 15.70
CA GLU A 46 1.26 -9.39 15.82
C GLU A 46 1.86 -8.99 14.47
N HIS A 47 2.32 -9.96 13.68
CA HIS A 47 2.85 -9.70 12.35
C HIS A 47 1.75 -9.20 11.40
N ARG A 48 0.55 -9.79 11.43
CA ARG A 48 -0.59 -9.32 10.63
C ARG A 48 -1.09 -7.95 11.07
N ALA A 49 -1.13 -7.70 12.39
CA ALA A 49 -1.53 -6.41 12.94
C ALA A 49 -0.51 -5.32 12.55
N GLY A 50 0.78 -5.62 12.69
CA GLY A 50 1.88 -4.75 12.28
C GLY A 50 1.85 -4.44 10.79
N LEU A 51 1.62 -5.46 9.94
CA LEU A 51 1.58 -5.29 8.49
C LEU A 51 0.48 -4.30 8.08
N ARG A 52 -0.73 -4.47 8.62
CA ARG A 52 -1.86 -3.58 8.33
C ARG A 52 -1.62 -2.15 8.82
N ALA A 53 -1.13 -2.00 10.04
CA ALA A 53 -0.85 -0.69 10.63
C ALA A 53 0.26 0.06 9.87
N LEU A 54 1.31 -0.65 9.49
CA LEU A 54 2.44 -0.08 8.77
C LEU A 54 2.08 0.24 7.31
N ALA A 55 1.35 -0.65 6.62
CA ALA A 55 0.85 -0.39 5.27
C ALA A 55 -0.05 0.86 5.22
N LEU A 56 -0.94 1.02 6.21
CA LEU A 56 -1.75 2.22 6.35
C LEU A 56 -0.87 3.47 6.57
N THR A 57 0.15 3.36 7.41
CA THR A 57 1.06 4.48 7.70
C THR A 57 1.84 4.90 6.45
N VAL A 58 2.38 3.94 5.69
CA VAL A 58 3.09 4.19 4.43
C VAL A 58 2.14 4.82 3.41
N HIS A 59 0.94 4.26 3.24
CA HIS A 59 -0.05 4.76 2.30
C HIS A 59 -0.47 6.21 2.59
N LEU A 60 -0.61 6.57 3.87
CA LEU A 60 -0.95 7.94 4.29
C LEU A 60 0.26 8.89 4.29
N ALA A 61 1.48 8.36 4.40
CA ALA A 61 2.71 9.16 4.35
C ALA A 61 3.10 9.53 2.91
N GLU A 62 2.77 8.68 1.95
CA GLU A 62 2.79 9.00 0.51
C GLU A 62 1.61 9.92 0.16
N ASP A 63 1.55 11.09 0.78
CA ASP A 63 0.64 12.16 0.38
C ASP A 63 1.11 12.73 -0.97
N PRO A 64 0.37 12.53 -2.07
CA PRO A 64 0.75 13.04 -3.39
C PRO A 64 0.71 14.58 -3.47
N ASP A 65 0.09 15.26 -2.50
CA ASP A 65 -0.07 16.72 -2.43
C ASP A 65 0.90 17.40 -1.44
N ARG A 66 1.94 16.68 -0.99
CA ARG A 66 3.03 17.28 -0.20
C ARG A 66 3.84 18.27 -1.09
N PRO A 67 4.04 19.53 -0.67
CA PRO A 67 4.73 20.56 -1.48
C PRO A 67 6.21 20.26 -1.73
#